data_AF-A0A554LHR1-F1
#
_entry.id   AF-A0A554LHR1-F1
#
_cell.length_a   1.000
_cell.length_b   1.000
_cell.length_c   1.000
_cell.angle_alpha   90.00
_cell.angle_beta   90.00
_cell.angle_gamma   90.00
#
_symmetry.space_group_name_H-M   'P 1'
#
loop_
_entity.id
_entity.type
_entity.pdbx_description
1 polymer ?
#
loop_
_entity_poly.entity_id
_entity_poly.type
_entity_poly.pdbx_seq_one_letter_code
_entity_poly.pdbx_strand_id
1 'polypeptide(L)'
;MLLTTHILIGGALGQMAGNAPAGFTLGVASHFALDKIPHFDLGIWHKSGKDYNWGAREWVVVGLDIVATIFVLIFLLPKSIEINFLFGALGGVSVDLLDNVPFWKKKFRATGFGKWFSKFHSCSHFKKSEWLMRYKWLALLGQIAIIGLIFGLIKSKI
;
A
#
# COMPACT_ATOMS: atom_id res chain seq x y z
N MET A 1 -4.09 2.19 1.34
CA MET A 1 -4.52 1.85 -0.05
C MET A 1 -4.30 0.34 -0.31
N LEU A 2 -4.58 -0.19 -1.51
CA LEU A 2 -4.21 -1.57 -1.88
C LEU A 2 -2.68 -1.81 -1.80
N LEU A 3 -2.32 -3.01 -1.39
CA LEU A 3 -0.95 -3.53 -1.27
C LEU A 3 -0.17 -3.35 -2.58
N THR A 4 -0.80 -3.75 -3.69
CA THR A 4 -0.19 -3.70 -5.03
C THR A 4 0.34 -2.29 -5.33
N THR A 5 -0.44 -1.25 -5.04
CA THR A 5 -0.05 0.12 -5.37
C THR A 5 1.11 0.63 -4.51
N HIS A 6 1.13 0.29 -3.21
CA HIS A 6 2.24 0.65 -2.32
C HIS A 6 3.55 -0.01 -2.76
N ILE A 7 3.50 -1.29 -3.14
CA ILE A 7 4.66 -2.05 -3.62
C ILE A 7 5.20 -1.45 -4.93
N LEU A 8 4.33 -1.19 -5.90
CA LEU A 8 4.77 -0.72 -7.22
C LEU A 8 5.33 0.70 -7.17
N ILE A 9 4.67 1.62 -6.45
CA ILE A 9 5.15 2.99 -6.32
C ILE A 9 6.43 3.02 -5.50
N GLY A 10 6.46 2.32 -4.36
CA GLY A 10 7.65 2.22 -3.53
C GLY A 10 8.83 1.65 -4.32
N GLY A 11 8.60 0.55 -5.05
CA GLY A 11 9.63 -0.08 -5.87
C GLY A 11 10.11 0.81 -7.02
N ALA A 12 9.21 1.49 -7.74
CA ALA A 12 9.59 2.43 -8.78
C ALA A 12 10.46 3.58 -8.25
N LEU A 13 10.09 4.14 -7.08
CA LEU A 13 10.90 5.16 -6.41
C LEU A 13 12.25 4.62 -5.93
N GLY A 14 12.28 3.37 -5.45
CA GLY A 14 13.51 2.66 -5.10
C GLY A 14 14.46 2.53 -6.28
N GLN A 15 13.94 2.09 -7.42
CA GLN A 15 14.69 2.01 -8.66
C GLN A 15 15.24 3.38 -9.08
N MET A 16 14.42 4.43 -9.00
CA MET A 16 14.83 5.81 -9.33
C MET A 16 15.91 6.36 -8.39
N ALA A 17 15.93 5.95 -7.13
CA ALA A 17 16.93 6.38 -6.15
C ALA A 17 18.32 5.77 -6.40
N GLY A 18 18.39 4.65 -7.11
CA GLY A 18 19.64 3.95 -7.43
C GLY A 18 20.39 3.34 -6.24
N ASN A 19 19.82 3.40 -5.03
CA ASN A 19 20.38 2.75 -3.84
C ASN A 19 19.29 2.27 -2.87
N ALA A 20 19.53 1.11 -2.25
CA ALA A 20 18.56 0.42 -1.41
C ALA A 20 18.09 1.21 -0.16
N PRO A 21 18.97 1.84 0.65
CA PRO A 21 18.53 2.60 1.83
C PRO A 21 17.64 3.81 1.48
N ALA A 22 18.02 4.59 0.46
CA ALA A 22 17.19 5.69 -0.01
C ALA A 22 15.89 5.15 -0.61
N GLY A 23 15.94 4.04 -1.35
CA GLY A 23 14.77 3.40 -1.91
C GLY A 23 13.76 3.00 -0.84
N PHE A 24 14.21 2.32 0.22
CA PHE A 24 13.36 1.98 1.37
C PHE A 24 12.74 3.24 1.99
N THR A 25 13.53 4.28 2.22
CA THR A 25 13.08 5.53 2.83
C THR A 25 12.02 6.22 1.97
N LEU A 26 12.25 6.31 0.66
CA LEU A 26 11.27 6.84 -0.30
C LEU A 26 10.02 5.98 -0.39
N GLY A 27 10.16 4.65 -0.29
CA GLY A 27 9.05 3.71 -0.18
C GLY A 27 8.16 4.06 1.02
N VAL A 28 8.75 4.15 2.21
CA VAL A 28 8.02 4.54 3.45
C VAL A 28 7.37 5.92 3.30
N ALA A 29 8.09 6.91 2.78
CA ALA A 29 7.55 8.25 2.57
C ALA A 29 6.37 8.24 1.58
N SER A 30 6.49 7.46 0.50
CA SER A 30 5.44 7.30 -0.49
C SER A 30 4.19 6.66 0.10
N HIS A 31 4.32 5.71 1.01
CA HIS A 31 3.18 5.09 1.70
C HIS A 31 2.26 6.15 2.32
N PHE A 32 2.83 7.02 3.16
CA PHE A 32 2.07 8.10 3.81
C PHE A 32 1.55 9.14 2.82
N ALA A 33 2.27 9.41 1.73
CA ALA A 33 1.79 10.33 0.69
C ALA A 33 0.57 9.75 -0.06
N LEU A 34 0.62 8.46 -0.37
CA LEU A 34 -0.44 7.78 -1.12
C LEU A 34 -1.70 7.60 -0.29
N ASP A 35 -1.55 7.31 1.00
CA ASP A 35 -2.70 7.18 1.89
C ASP A 35 -3.45 8.50 2.11
N LYS A 36 -2.83 9.65 1.81
CA LYS A 36 -3.49 10.97 1.84
C LYS A 36 -4.37 11.25 0.62
N ILE A 37 -4.27 10.47 -0.45
CA ILE A 37 -5.05 10.65 -1.67
C ILE A 37 -6.36 9.85 -1.55
N PRO A 38 -7.49 10.33 -2.11
CA PRO A 38 -8.72 9.53 -2.18
C PRO A 38 -8.47 8.18 -2.86
N HIS A 39 -8.69 7.09 -2.14
CA HIS A 39 -8.28 5.76 -2.59
C HIS A 39 -9.23 4.66 -2.10
N PHE A 40 -9.19 3.50 -2.76
CA PHE A 40 -9.89 2.31 -2.32
C PHE A 40 -9.00 1.47 -1.39
N ASP A 41 -9.60 0.97 -0.30
CA ASP A 41 -8.99 0.07 0.67
C ASP A 41 -10.08 -0.75 1.38
N LEU A 42 -9.68 -1.69 2.25
CA LEU A 42 -10.63 -2.48 3.04
C LEU A 42 -11.46 -1.64 4.02
N GLY A 43 -10.88 -0.55 4.53
CA GLY A 43 -11.58 0.30 5.48
C GLY A 43 -12.73 1.09 4.83
N ILE A 44 -12.91 1.07 3.51
CA ILE A 44 -13.98 1.80 2.82
C ILE A 44 -15.39 1.30 3.16
N TRP A 45 -15.49 0.06 3.66
CA TRP A 45 -16.76 -0.52 4.12
C TRP A 45 -17.02 -0.30 5.61
N HIS A 46 -16.09 0.32 6.33
CA HIS A 46 -16.14 0.50 7.77
C HIS A 46 -16.04 1.99 8.11
N LYS A 47 -16.71 2.43 9.18
CA LYS A 47 -16.55 3.82 9.64
C LYS A 47 -15.11 4.04 10.12
N SER A 48 -14.49 5.13 9.66
CA SER A 48 -13.12 5.51 10.07
C SER A 48 -12.94 5.47 11.59
N GLY A 49 -11.82 4.90 12.04
CA GLY A 49 -11.42 4.90 13.45
C GLY A 49 -12.02 3.78 14.32
N LYS A 50 -12.80 2.85 13.76
CA LYS A 50 -13.25 1.66 14.49
C LYS A 50 -12.48 0.43 14.06
N ASP A 51 -11.86 -0.26 15.02
CA ASP A 51 -11.42 -1.62 14.81
C ASP A 51 -12.65 -2.49 14.48
N TYR A 52 -12.57 -3.21 13.37
CA TYR A 52 -13.60 -4.15 12.94
C TYR A 52 -13.01 -5.56 12.85
N ASN A 53 -13.87 -6.56 13.04
CA ASN A 53 -13.50 -7.95 12.83
C ASN A 53 -13.56 -8.27 11.34
N TRP A 54 -12.53 -8.97 10.86
CA TRP A 54 -12.46 -9.37 9.45
C TRP A 54 -13.48 -10.47 9.16
N GLY A 55 -14.35 -10.22 8.17
CA GLY A 55 -15.24 -11.23 7.62
C GLY A 55 -14.68 -11.84 6.33
N ALA A 56 -15.46 -12.73 5.71
CA ALA A 56 -15.06 -13.39 4.47
C ALA A 56 -14.73 -12.39 3.34
N ARG A 57 -15.46 -11.28 3.26
CA ARG A 57 -15.22 -10.22 2.26
C ARG A 57 -13.82 -9.63 2.37
N GLU A 58 -13.40 -9.26 3.58
CA GLU A 58 -12.08 -8.66 3.80
C GLU A 58 -10.96 -9.64 3.43
N TRP A 59 -11.10 -10.91 3.82
CA TRP A 59 -10.14 -11.95 3.44
C TRP A 59 -10.06 -12.18 1.93
N VAL A 60 -11.21 -12.20 1.24
CA VAL A 60 -11.24 -12.35 -0.23
C VAL A 60 -10.56 -11.16 -0.91
N VAL A 61 -10.86 -9.93 -0.49
CA VAL A 61 -10.27 -8.73 -1.11
C VAL A 61 -8.75 -8.68 -0.89
N VAL A 62 -8.27 -8.98 0.32
CA VAL A 62 -6.83 -9.07 0.59
C VAL A 62 -6.18 -10.22 -0.17
N GLY A 63 -6.82 -11.39 -0.21
CA GLY A 63 -6.33 -12.52 -0.97
C GLY A 63 -6.18 -12.18 -2.46
N LEU A 64 -7.17 -11.53 -3.05
CA LEU A 64 -7.11 -11.05 -4.43
C LEU A 64 -6.02 -10.00 -4.65
N ASP A 65 -5.84 -9.06 -3.72
CA ASP A 65 -4.79 -8.04 -3.81
C ASP A 65 -3.38 -8.65 -3.71
N ILE A 66 -3.18 -9.64 -2.84
CA ILE A 66 -1.93 -10.41 -2.75
C ILE A 66 -1.68 -11.19 -4.04
N VAL A 67 -2.68 -11.91 -4.56
CA VAL A 67 -2.55 -12.67 -5.81
C VAL A 67 -2.25 -11.73 -6.98
N ALA A 68 -2.94 -10.58 -7.07
CA ALA A 68 -2.69 -9.57 -8.09
C ALA A 68 -1.27 -8.99 -7.96
N THR A 69 -0.82 -8.67 -6.75
CA THR A 69 0.55 -8.21 -6.48
C THR A 69 1.56 -9.24 -6.98
N ILE A 70 1.43 -10.51 -6.58
CA ILE A 70 2.34 -11.59 -6.99
C ILE A 70 2.33 -11.74 -8.51
N PHE A 71 1.15 -11.71 -9.13
CA PHE A 71 1.02 -11.80 -10.59
C PHE A 71 1.78 -10.67 -11.28
N VAL A 72 1.62 -9.41 -10.82
CA VAL A 72 2.34 -8.26 -11.38
C VAL A 72 3.85 -8.42 -11.18
N LEU A 73 4.30 -8.81 -9.98
CA LEU A 73 5.72 -8.95 -9.68
C LEU A 73 6.40 -10.06 -10.50
N ILE A 74 5.71 -11.19 -10.76
CA ILE A 74 6.30 -12.35 -11.45
C ILE A 74 6.19 -12.21 -12.98
N PHE A 75 5.04 -11.81 -13.49
CA PHE A 75 4.74 -11.91 -14.93
C PHE A 75 4.89 -10.60 -15.67
N LEU A 76 4.71 -9.47 -14.98
CA LEU A 76 4.70 -8.16 -15.62
C LEU A 76 6.02 -7.44 -15.42
N LEU A 77 6.61 -7.48 -14.23
CA LEU A 77 7.88 -6.81 -13.99
C LEU A 77 9.05 -7.49 -14.73
N PRO A 78 10.04 -6.73 -15.21
CA PRO A 78 11.21 -7.28 -15.88
C PRO A 78 11.99 -8.23 -14.97
N LYS A 79 12.56 -9.30 -15.55
CA LYS A 79 13.30 -10.32 -14.78
C LYS A 79 14.53 -9.77 -14.04
N SER A 80 15.02 -8.59 -14.43
CA SER A 80 16.16 -7.89 -13.82
C SER A 80 15.72 -6.88 -12.75
N ILE A 81 14.76 -7.23 -11.89
CA ILE A 81 14.40 -6.36 -10.75
C ILE A 81 15.64 -6.16 -9.89
N GLU A 82 16.08 -4.91 -9.76
CA GLU A 82 17.22 -4.59 -8.91
C GLU A 82 16.86 -4.60 -7.43
N ILE A 83 17.86 -4.79 -6.58
CA ILE A 83 17.72 -4.73 -5.12
C ILE A 83 17.11 -3.40 -4.66
N ASN A 84 17.37 -2.31 -5.40
CA ASN A 84 16.85 -0.98 -5.14
C ASN A 84 15.31 -0.95 -5.20
N PHE A 85 14.73 -1.61 -6.21
CA PHE A 85 13.28 -1.76 -6.33
C PHE A 85 12.72 -2.56 -5.16
N LEU A 86 13.36 -3.69 -4.80
CA LEU A 86 12.88 -4.54 -3.71
C LEU A 86 12.86 -3.79 -2.36
N PHE A 87 13.89 -3.00 -2.07
CA PHE A 87 13.93 -2.18 -0.86
C PHE A 87 12.87 -1.07 -0.88
N GLY A 88 12.63 -0.44 -2.03
CA GLY A 88 11.54 0.52 -2.19
C GLY A 88 10.16 -0.08 -1.98
N ALA A 89 9.91 -1.26 -2.56
CA ALA A 89 8.67 -2.02 -2.37
C ALA A 89 8.48 -2.42 -0.90
N LEU A 90 9.54 -2.91 -0.26
CA LEU A 90 9.55 -3.27 1.16
C LEU A 90 9.24 -2.04 2.04
N GLY A 91 9.87 -0.90 1.75
CA GLY A 91 9.57 0.37 2.41
C GLY A 91 8.10 0.77 2.26
N GLY A 92 7.58 0.71 1.03
CA GLY A 92 6.20 1.03 0.70
C GLY A 92 5.15 0.21 1.44
N VAL A 93 5.43 -1.06 1.75
CA VAL A 93 4.47 -1.94 2.46
C VAL A 93 4.75 -2.03 3.97
N SER A 94 5.96 -1.73 4.43
CA SER A 94 6.38 -1.93 5.81
C SER A 94 5.45 -1.30 6.86
N VAL A 95 4.89 -0.13 6.56
CA VAL A 95 3.96 0.58 7.44
C VAL A 95 2.72 -0.26 7.74
N ASP A 96 2.08 -0.80 6.69
CA ASP A 96 0.91 -1.67 6.81
C ASP A 96 1.26 -3.02 7.44
N LEU A 97 2.42 -3.59 7.09
CA LEU A 97 2.89 -4.83 7.72
C LEU A 97 3.03 -4.68 9.22
N LEU A 98 3.51 -3.53 9.71
CA LEU A 98 3.66 -3.29 11.15
C LEU A 98 2.30 -3.03 11.82
N ASP A 99 1.47 -2.16 11.24
CA ASP A 99 0.31 -1.61 11.95
C ASP A 99 -1.04 -2.26 11.63
N ASN A 100 -1.21 -2.86 10.44
CA ASN A 100 -2.53 -3.27 9.95
C ASN A 100 -2.75 -4.79 9.86
N VAL A 101 -1.72 -5.61 10.08
CA VAL A 101 -1.88 -7.07 9.98
C VAL A 101 -2.67 -7.64 11.19
N PRO A 102 -3.78 -8.36 10.95
CA PRO A 102 -4.68 -8.82 12.02
C PRO A 102 -4.02 -9.65 13.12
N PHE A 103 -3.01 -10.44 12.76
CA PHE A 103 -2.35 -11.40 13.65
C PHE A 103 -1.54 -10.74 14.77
N TRP A 104 -0.95 -9.56 14.51
CA TRP A 104 -0.07 -8.89 15.47
C TRP A 104 -0.40 -7.43 15.74
N LYS A 105 -1.29 -6.77 14.97
CA LYS A 105 -1.64 -5.34 15.16
C LYS A 105 -1.98 -5.00 16.62
N LYS A 106 -2.74 -5.87 17.30
CA LYS A 106 -3.13 -5.65 18.71
C LYS A 106 -1.92 -5.65 19.64
N LYS A 107 -0.98 -6.58 19.45
CA LYS A 107 0.25 -6.67 20.24
C LYS A 107 1.18 -5.50 19.93
N PHE A 108 1.36 -5.16 18.65
CA PHE A 108 2.17 -4.02 18.23
C PHE A 108 1.66 -2.71 18.82
N ARG A 109 0.36 -2.42 18.65
CA ARG A 109 -0.31 -1.23 19.20
C ARG A 109 -0.43 -1.22 20.74
N ALA A 110 -0.09 -2.30 21.43
CA ALA A 110 0.00 -2.28 22.89
C ALA A 110 1.28 -1.59 23.39
N THR A 111 2.34 -1.56 22.56
CA THR A 111 3.63 -0.93 22.88
C THR A 111 3.56 0.59 22.77
N GLY A 112 4.46 1.32 23.47
CA GLY A 112 4.52 2.78 23.39
C GLY A 112 4.80 3.28 21.97
N PHE A 113 5.79 2.67 21.30
CA PHE A 113 6.12 2.96 19.90
C PHE A 113 4.94 2.64 18.97
N GLY A 114 4.33 1.47 19.10
CA GLY A 114 3.22 1.07 18.23
C GLY A 114 1.98 1.95 18.37
N LYS A 115 1.67 2.46 19.57
CA LYS A 115 0.59 3.45 19.76
C LYS A 115 0.88 4.75 19.01
N TRP A 116 2.10 5.28 19.18
CA TRP A 116 2.53 6.48 18.48
C TRP A 116 2.51 6.28 16.96
N PHE A 117 3.09 5.17 16.49
CA PHE A 117 3.17 4.82 15.08
C PHE A 117 1.78 4.67 14.46
N SER A 118 0.87 3.95 15.11
CA SER A 118 -0.51 3.79 14.63
C SER A 118 -1.27 5.11 14.60
N LYS A 119 -1.04 6.00 15.57
CA LYS A 119 -1.60 7.36 15.55
C LYS A 119 -1.05 8.17 14.38
N PHE A 120 0.25 8.12 14.14
CA PHE A 120 0.88 8.81 13.01
C PHE A 120 0.38 8.28 11.66
N HIS A 121 0.33 6.95 11.53
CA HIS A 121 -0.19 6.26 10.36
C HIS A 121 -1.65 6.67 10.09
N SER A 122 -2.54 6.54 11.08
CA SER A 122 -3.95 6.92 10.93
C SER A 122 -4.18 8.40 10.66
N CYS A 123 -3.34 9.31 11.17
CA CYS A 123 -3.39 10.74 10.81
C CYS A 123 -3.00 11.01 9.35
N SER A 124 -2.24 10.10 8.74
CA SER A 124 -1.84 10.20 7.33
C SER A 124 -2.89 9.62 6.38
N HIS A 125 -3.85 8.86 6.88
CA HIS A 125 -4.95 8.34 6.07
C HIS A 125 -5.93 9.45 5.67
N PHE A 126 -6.30 9.44 4.40
CA PHE A 126 -7.37 10.27 3.87
C PHE A 126 -8.67 10.00 4.63
N LYS A 127 -9.29 11.06 5.14
CA LYS A 127 -10.57 10.95 5.84
C LYS A 127 -11.65 10.60 4.83
N LYS A 128 -12.21 9.40 4.97
CA LYS A 128 -13.21 8.87 4.05
C LYS A 128 -14.49 9.71 4.15
N SER A 129 -14.83 10.39 3.06
CA SER A 129 -16.08 11.13 2.92
C SER A 129 -17.20 10.19 2.47
N GLU A 130 -18.46 10.58 2.69
CA GLU A 130 -19.62 9.85 2.17
C GLU A 130 -19.57 9.70 0.64
N TRP A 131 -19.03 10.71 -0.03
CA TRP A 131 -18.76 10.67 -1.46
C TRP A 131 -17.84 9.51 -1.83
N LEU A 132 -16.70 9.36 -1.15
CA LEU A 132 -15.74 8.28 -1.44
C LEU A 132 -16.36 6.89 -1.17
N MET A 133 -17.16 6.75 -0.11
CA MET A 133 -17.88 5.51 0.18
C MET A 133 -18.91 5.16 -0.91
N ARG A 134 -19.59 6.17 -1.47
CA ARG A 134 -20.55 6.01 -2.57
C ARG A 134 -19.87 5.66 -3.90
N TYR A 135 -18.72 6.28 -4.19
CA TYR A 135 -17.99 6.12 -5.45
C TYR A 135 -16.72 5.28 -5.33
N LYS A 136 -16.67 4.35 -4.36
CA LYS A 136 -15.52 3.48 -4.08
C LYS A 136 -14.94 2.76 -5.29
N TRP A 137 -15.79 2.38 -6.25
CA TRP A 137 -15.35 1.73 -7.48
C TRP A 137 -14.60 2.67 -8.43
N LEU A 138 -14.94 3.96 -8.46
CA LEU A 138 -14.15 4.96 -9.20
C LEU A 138 -12.77 5.14 -8.58
N ALA A 139 -12.66 5.11 -7.24
CA ALA A 139 -11.38 5.15 -6.55
C ALA A 139 -10.52 3.91 -6.88
N LEU A 140 -11.14 2.73 -6.97
CA LEU A 140 -10.46 1.50 -7.41
C LEU A 140 -9.99 1.60 -8.87
N LEU A 141 -10.85 2.07 -9.79
CA LEU A 141 -10.47 2.27 -11.19
C LEU A 141 -9.31 3.26 -11.33
N GLY A 142 -9.30 4.34 -10.53
CA GLY A 142 -8.19 5.28 -10.46
C GLY A 142 -6.88 4.62 -10.04
N GLN A 143 -6.91 3.74 -9.03
CA GLN A 143 -5.74 2.96 -8.63
C GLN A 143 -5.26 2.01 -9.73
N ILE A 144 -6.17 1.31 -10.41
CA ILE A 144 -5.82 0.43 -11.53
C ILE A 144 -5.15 1.23 -12.66
N ALA A 145 -5.67 2.43 -12.97
CA ALA A 145 -5.07 3.31 -13.97
C ALA A 145 -3.66 3.76 -13.55
N ILE A 146 -3.45 4.15 -12.29
CA ILE A 146 -2.14 4.53 -11.74
C ILE A 146 -1.16 3.34 -11.82
N ILE A 147 -1.60 2.14 -11.43
CA ILE A 147 -0.81 0.90 -11.54
C ILE A 147 -0.40 0.68 -13.00
N GLY A 148 -1.34 0.77 -13.94
CA GLY A 148 -1.07 0.59 -15.38
C GLY A 148 -0.08 1.62 -15.94
N LEU A 149 -0.19 2.89 -15.52
CA LEU A 149 0.73 3.95 -15.91
C LEU A 149 2.14 3.70 -15.37
N ILE A 150 2.28 3.39 -14.08
CA ILE A 150 3.58 3.07 -13.47
C ILE A 150 4.20 1.87 -14.16
N PHE A 151 3.40 0.85 -14.43
CA PHE A 151 3.87 -0.32 -15.15
C PHE A 151 4.42 0.03 -16.54
N GLY A 152 3.68 0.86 -17.30
CA GLY A 152 4.15 1.38 -18.59
C GLY A 152 5.47 2.15 -18.48
N LEU A 153 5.62 2.98 -17.44
CA LEU A 153 6.85 3.76 -17.19
C LEU A 153 8.04 2.90 -16.79
N ILE A 154 7.83 1.86 -15.97
CA ILE A 154 8.89 0.91 -15.61
C ILE A 154 9.38 0.18 -16.86
N LYS A 155 8.44 -0.28 -17.71
CA LYS A 155 8.77 -0.99 -18.94
C LYS A 155 9.48 -0.10 -19.97
N SER A 156 9.25 1.21 -20.00
CA SER A 156 9.90 2.11 -20.95
C SER A 156 11.33 2.53 -20.56
N LYS A 157 11.74 2.28 -19.32
CA LYS A 157 13.07 2.67 -18.79
C LYS A 157 14.05 1.50 -18.70
N ILE A 158 13.61 0.29 -19.05
CA ILE A 158 14.39 -0.94 -19.10
C ILE A 158 14.45 -1.38 -20.56
#